data_AF-A0A5C7ZT57-F1
#
_entry.id   AF-A0A5C7ZT57-F1
#
_cell.length_a   1.000
_cell.length_b   1.000
_cell.length_c   1.000
_cell.angle_alpha   90.00
_cell.angle_beta   90.00
_cell.angle_gamma   90.00
#
_symmetry.space_group_name_H-M   'P 1'
#
loop_
_entity.id
_entity.type
_entity.pdbx_description
1 polymer ?
#
loop_
_entity_poly.entity_id
_entity_poly.type
_entity_poly.pdbx_seq_one_letter_code
_entity_poly.pdbx_strand_id
1 'polypeptide(L)' 'MLTIDLPTFPMITTERLVLRELLASDAAAVLAMRSDPEVMRHVNRPLAQSLDDASAVIELINTRGAAGESV' A
#
# COMPACT_ATOMS: atom_id res chain seq x y z
N MET A 1 20.18 12.72 -14.91
CA MET A 1 19.16 11.89 -14.21
C MET A 1 18.83 12.59 -12.90
N LEU A 2 17.55 12.60 -12.51
CA LEU A 2 17.13 13.11 -11.21
C LEU A 2 17.38 12.02 -10.16
N THR A 3 18.17 12.34 -9.14
CA THR A 3 18.28 11.51 -7.94
C THR A 3 17.23 11.99 -6.96
N ILE A 4 16.22 11.17 -6.69
CA ILE A 4 15.20 11.45 -5.68
C ILE A 4 15.67 10.82 -4.38
N ASP A 5 16.07 11.66 -3.42
CA ASP A 5 16.54 11.24 -2.10
C ASP A 5 15.47 11.59 -1.06
N LEU A 6 14.84 10.56 -0.48
CA LEU A 6 13.75 10.68 0.48
C LEU A 6 14.19 10.00 1.78
N PRO A 7 14.88 10.71 2.69
CA PRO A 7 15.41 10.12 3.92
C PRO A 7 14.31 9.64 4.88
N THR A 8 13.07 10.10 4.67
CA THR A 8 11.86 9.63 5.35
C THR A 8 10.75 9.47 4.33
N PHE A 9 9.79 8.57 4.62
CA PHE A 9 8.63 8.40 3.75
C PHE A 9 7.82 9.72 3.70
N PRO A 10 7.53 10.26 2.52
CA PRO A 10 6.86 11.55 2.41
C PRO A 10 5.39 11.47 2.83
N MET A 11 4.93 12.49 3.55
CA MET A 11 3.51 12.71 3.78
C MET A 11 3.03 13.84 2.86
N ILE A 12 2.08 13.52 1.98
CA ILE A 12 1.56 14.47 0.98
C ILE A 12 0.14 14.86 1.38
N THR A 13 -0.04 16.13 1.71
CA THR A 13 -1.36 16.69 2.00
C THR A 13 -1.92 17.39 0.76
N THR A 14 -3.14 17.04 0.40
CA THR A 14 -3.94 17.69 -0.64
C THR A 14 -5.10 18.44 0.02
N GLU A 15 -5.94 19.09 -0.77
CA GLU A 15 -7.15 19.76 -0.25
C GLU A 15 -8.09 18.80 0.51
N ARG A 16 -8.13 17.51 0.14
CA ARG A 16 -9.12 16.56 0.66
C ARG A 16 -8.50 15.34 1.35
N LEU A 17 -7.22 15.07 1.14
CA LEU A 17 -6.59 13.80 1.52
C LEU A 17 -5.17 14.00 2.03
N VAL A 18 -4.77 13.12 2.95
CA VAL A 18 -3.37 12.92 3.36
C VAL A 18 -2.93 11.56 2.83
N LEU A 19 -1.90 11.56 1.99
CA LEU A 19 -1.22 10.35 1.53
C LEU A 19 0.01 10.14 2.40
N ARG A 20 0.09 8.98 3.05
CA ARG A 20 1.16 8.61 3.98
C ARG A 20 1.59 7.16 3.74
N GLU A 21 2.66 6.76 4.41
CA GLU A 21 3.07 5.37 4.51
C GLU A 21 1.93 4.48 5.01
N LEU A 22 1.86 3.24 4.53
CA LEU A 22 0.96 2.23 5.06
C LEU A 22 1.48 1.73 6.41
N LEU A 23 0.61 1.67 7.40
CA LEU A 23 0.91 1.19 8.74
C LEU A 23 0.23 -0.16 8.99
N ALA A 24 0.74 -0.96 9.91
CA ALA A 24 0.11 -2.23 10.30
C ALA A 24 -1.35 -2.06 10.76
N SER A 25 -1.69 -0.90 11.34
CA SER A 25 -3.05 -0.55 11.73
C SER A 25 -4.03 -0.44 10.56
N ASP A 26 -3.53 -0.30 9.32
CA ASP A 26 -4.37 -0.18 8.13
C ASP A 26 -4.81 -1.54 7.57
N ALA A 27 -4.31 -2.65 8.12
CA ALA A 27 -4.56 -4.01 7.61
C ALA A 27 -6.06 -4.32 7.43
N ALA A 28 -6.92 -3.87 8.35
CA ALA A 28 -8.36 -4.07 8.22
C ALA A 28 -8.97 -3.32 7.02
N ALA A 29 -8.55 -2.08 6.77
CA ALA A 29 -9.01 -1.30 5.63
C ALA A 29 -8.46 -1.87 4.30
N VAL A 30 -7.21 -2.33 4.31
CA VAL A 30 -6.60 -3.01 3.16
C VAL A 30 -7.32 -4.31 2.85
N LEU A 31 -7.67 -5.11 3.87
CA LEU A 31 -8.45 -6.34 3.69
C LEU A 31 -9.82 -6.02 3.08
N ALA A 32 -10.55 -5.03 3.61
CA ALA A 32 -11.85 -4.64 3.09
C ALA A 32 -11.79 -4.27 1.60
N MET A 33 -10.77 -3.51 1.18
CA MET A 33 -10.56 -3.16 -0.23
C MET A 33 -10.13 -4.35 -1.09
N ARG A 34 -9.20 -5.18 -0.60
CA ARG A 34 -8.55 -6.25 -1.40
C ARG A 34 -9.29 -7.57 -1.40
N SER A 35 -10.30 -7.74 -0.56
CA SER A 35 -11.23 -8.87 -0.57
C SER A 35 -12.45 -8.63 -1.46
N ASP A 36 -12.71 -7.38 -1.86
CA ASP A 36 -13.82 -7.01 -2.73
C ASP A 36 -13.53 -7.39 -4.20
N PRO A 37 -14.32 -8.31 -4.80
CA PRO A 37 -14.13 -8.74 -6.18
C PRO A 37 -14.34 -7.62 -7.20
N GLU A 38 -15.23 -6.66 -6.95
CA GLU A 38 -15.48 -5.54 -7.88
C GLU A 38 -14.33 -4.54 -7.86
N VAL A 39 -13.74 -4.28 -6.69
CA VAL A 39 -12.56 -3.41 -6.56
C VAL A 39 -11.34 -4.06 -7.21
N MET A 40 -11.17 -5.36 -7.02
CA MET A 40 -9.98 -6.11 -7.46
C MET A 40 -10.10 -6.68 -8.88
N ARG A 41 -11.24 -6.53 -9.56
CA ARG A 41 -11.52 -7.12 -10.90
C ARG A 41 -10.45 -6.85 -11.98
N HIS A 42 -9.70 -5.75 -11.86
CA HIS A 42 -8.66 -5.32 -12.81
C HIS A 42 -7.24 -5.46 -12.26
N VAL A 43 -7.09 -6.00 -11.05
CA VAL A 43 -5.81 -6.19 -10.40
C VAL A 43 -5.40 -7.65 -10.55
N ASN A 44 -4.27 -7.93 -11.20
CA ASN A 44 -3.76 -9.29 -11.40
C ASN A 44 -3.11 -9.87 -10.13
N ARG A 45 -3.85 -9.88 -9.02
CA ARG A 45 -3.45 -10.44 -7.72
C ARG A 45 -4.65 -11.15 -7.09
N PRO A 46 -4.44 -12.24 -6.32
CA PRO A 46 -5.53 -12.91 -5.64
C PRO A 46 -6.22 -11.98 -4.63
N LEU A 47 -7.51 -12.25 -4.36
CA LEU A 47 -8.26 -11.59 -3.31
C LEU A 47 -7.67 -11.94 -1.94
N ALA A 48 -7.50 -10.94 -1.08
CA ALA A 48 -7.09 -11.18 0.30
C ALA A 48 -8.20 -11.92 1.06
N GLN A 49 -7.84 -12.93 1.84
CA GLN A 49 -8.80 -13.76 2.61
C GLN A 49 -8.70 -13.50 4.12
N SER A 50 -7.61 -12.88 4.57
CA SER A 50 -7.30 -12.69 5.99
C SER A 50 -6.57 -11.38 6.27
N LEU A 51 -6.52 -10.98 7.54
CA LEU A 51 -5.70 -9.86 7.99
C LEU A 51 -4.20 -10.10 7.76
N ASP A 52 -3.77 -11.37 7.79
CA ASP A 52 -2.38 -11.74 7.51
C ASP A 52 -2.05 -11.48 6.03
N ASP A 53 -2.95 -11.81 5.10
CA ASP A 53 -2.76 -11.49 3.68
C ASP A 53 -2.66 -9.97 3.45
N ALA A 54 -3.51 -9.19 4.13
CA ALA A 54 -3.48 -7.73 4.05
C ALA A 54 -2.19 -7.15 4.64
N SER A 55 -1.71 -7.71 5.76
CA SER A 55 -0.45 -7.32 6.39
C SER A 55 0.74 -7.64 5.49
N ALA A 56 0.75 -8.81 4.84
CA ALA A 56 1.78 -9.17 3.87
C ALA A 56 1.82 -8.22 2.65
N VAL A 57 0.66 -7.70 2.21
CA VAL A 57 0.60 -6.67 1.15
C VAL A 57 1.21 -5.35 1.64
N ILE A 58 0.90 -4.92 2.86
CA ILE A 58 1.49 -3.70 3.45
C ILE A 58 3.02 -3.84 3.54
N GLU A 59 3.51 -4.97 4.05
CA GLU A 59 4.94 -5.25 4.14
C GLU A 59 5.62 -5.24 2.77
N LEU A 60 4.99 -5.86 1.76
CA LEU A 60 5.51 -5.87 0.39
C LEU A 60 5.63 -4.44 -0.17
N ILE A 61 4.60 -3.61 -0.01
CA ILE A 61 4.59 -2.23 -0.50
C ILE A 61 5.66 -1.41 0.20
N ASN A 62 5.74 -1.48 1.53
CA ASN A 62 6.73 -0.70 2.29
C ASN A 62 8.16 -1.16 1.98
N THR A 63 8.40 -2.46 1.84
CA THR A 63 9.73 -3.00 1.50
C THR A 63 10.18 -2.55 0.11
N ARG A 64 9.30 -2.66 -0.90
CA ARG A 64 9.61 -2.22 -2.27
C ARG A 64 9.76 -0.69 -2.35
N GLY A 65 8.89 0.04 -1.66
CA GLY A 65 8.96 1.50 -1.57
C GLY A 65 10.28 1.99 -0.97
N ALA A 66 10.75 1.36 0.12
CA ALA A 66 12.04 1.67 0.73
C ALA A 66 13.22 1.36 -0.20
N ALA A 67 13.09 0.36 -1.08
CA ALA A 67 14.08 0.04 -2.11
C ALA A 67 13.97 0.92 -3.37
N GLY A 68 12.95 1.78 -3.49
CA GLY A 68 12.69 2.58 -4.69
C GLY A 68 12.13 1.77 -5.87
N GLU A 69 11.48 0.64 -5.58
CA GLU A 69 10.96 -0.32 -6.55
C GLU A 69 9.42 -0.31 -6.64
N SER A 70 8.89 -0.68 -7.80
CA SER A 70 7.45 -0.91 -8.00
C SER A 70 6.99 -2.29 -7.50
N VAL A 71 5.68 -2.42 -7.23
CA VAL A 71 5.02 -3.64 -6.71
C VAL A 71 4.25 -4.40 -7.80
#